data_AF-A0A1C5EEI9-F1
#
_entry.id   AF-A0A1C5EEI9-F1
#
_cell.length_a   1.000
_cell.length_b   1.000
_cell.length_c   1.000
_cell.angle_alpha   90.00
_cell.angle_beta   90.00
_cell.angle_gamma   90.00
#
_symmetry.space_group_name_H-M   'P 1'
#
loop_
_entity.id
_entity.type
_entity.pdbx_description
1 polymer ?
#
loop_
_entity_poly.entity_id
_entity_poly.type
_entity_poly.pdbx_seq_one_letter_code
_entity_poly.pdbx_strand_id
1 'polypeptide(L)'
;MTQQLPQIPSTEPELAGVRNFRDVGGLPTADGRRVRYGRLFRSGHLAHATAEDAAFLGGLGLHTVFDFRNAADHRLEGPDVELPGVRNVSIPLSDPADGAEFWQMVRDGDLDQLRSILADGKGTNRMIASYRAIIQDRTAEHSRVLHALAEDSVPALMHCAAGKDRAGLSIAVSLLAVGVERDAIEADYLKSNDAHRRYKVQRSDTSADGMSPEVMELLNPLFGAHADYLAAAFATIEETWGGTDRYFSEGLKLAPKTREQLRDRLLDEA
;
A
#
# COMPACT_ATOMS: atom_id res chain seq x y z
N MET A 1 36.28 -0.96 -7.55
CA MET A 1 35.49 -2.08 -7.00
C MET A 1 34.03 -1.72 -7.13
N THR A 2 33.40 -2.13 -8.22
CA THR A 2 31.96 -1.97 -8.46
C THR A 2 31.25 -2.98 -7.56
N GLN A 3 30.52 -2.50 -6.55
CA GLN A 3 29.61 -3.36 -5.80
C GLN A 3 28.50 -3.79 -6.74
N GLN A 4 28.48 -5.09 -7.06
CA GLN A 4 27.44 -5.71 -7.85
C GLN A 4 26.19 -5.77 -6.97
N LEU A 5 25.17 -5.00 -7.33
CA LEU A 5 23.86 -5.07 -6.67
C LEU A 5 23.37 -6.53 -6.74
N PRO A 6 22.85 -7.10 -5.64
CA PRO A 6 22.34 -8.46 -5.66
C PRO A 6 21.26 -8.58 -6.73
N GLN A 7 21.44 -9.52 -7.66
CA GLN A 7 20.40 -9.91 -8.60
C GLN A 7 19.23 -10.49 -7.79
N ILE A 8 18.10 -9.78 -7.77
CA ILE A 8 16.86 -10.27 -7.20
C ILE A 8 16.41 -11.45 -8.08
N PRO A 9 16.28 -12.68 -7.55
CA PRO A 9 15.85 -13.83 -8.32
C PRO A 9 14.50 -13.60 -9.01
N SER A 10 14.28 -14.25 -10.16
CA SER A 10 13.05 -14.19 -10.98
C SER A 10 11.76 -14.66 -10.28
N THR A 11 11.82 -14.97 -8.99
CA THR A 11 10.69 -15.35 -8.14
C THR A 11 10.75 -14.48 -6.90
N GLU A 12 9.77 -13.59 -6.75
CA GLU A 12 9.61 -12.76 -5.55
C GLU A 12 9.62 -13.69 -4.32
N PRO A 13 10.48 -13.47 -3.31
CA PRO A 13 10.56 -14.37 -2.17
C PRO A 13 9.30 -14.25 -1.31
N GLU A 14 8.68 -15.39 -1.00
CA GLU A 14 7.58 -15.46 -0.04
C GLU A 14 8.14 -15.42 1.38
N LEU A 15 7.85 -14.32 2.10
CA LEU A 15 8.20 -14.17 3.51
C LEU A 15 7.17 -14.89 4.39
N ALA A 16 7.64 -15.52 5.47
CA ALA A 16 6.81 -16.39 6.30
C ALA A 16 5.84 -15.59 7.18
N GLY A 17 6.35 -14.53 7.79
CA GLY A 17 5.63 -13.65 8.72
C GLY A 17 5.13 -12.35 8.09
N VAL A 18 5.69 -11.95 6.94
CA VAL A 18 5.33 -10.73 6.23
C VAL A 18 4.59 -11.07 4.95
N ARG A 19 3.34 -10.64 4.84
CA ARG A 19 2.55 -10.88 3.62
C ARG A 19 2.71 -9.76 2.61
N ASN A 20 2.36 -10.05 1.37
CA ASN A 20 2.25 -9.08 0.28
C ASN A 20 3.55 -8.32 -0.04
N PHE A 21 4.70 -8.85 0.39
CA PHE A 21 6.01 -8.28 0.09
C PHE A 21 6.33 -8.40 -1.40
N ARG A 22 6.82 -7.31 -2.01
CA ARG A 22 7.44 -7.31 -3.35
C ARG A 22 8.21 -6.02 -3.64
N ASP A 23 9.10 -6.12 -4.62
CA ASP A 23 9.68 -4.98 -5.33
C ASP A 23 8.68 -4.47 -6.39
N VAL A 24 8.54 -3.15 -6.54
CA VAL A 24 7.71 -2.54 -7.61
C VAL A 24 8.54 -2.14 -8.85
N GLY A 25 9.81 -2.54 -8.90
CA GLY A 25 10.70 -2.38 -10.04
C GLY A 25 10.19 -3.05 -11.32
N GLY A 26 10.66 -2.54 -12.46
CA GLY A 26 10.37 -3.03 -13.81
C GLY A 26 9.12 -2.44 -14.47
N LEU A 27 8.27 -1.71 -13.74
CA LEU A 27 7.03 -1.13 -14.29
C LEU A 27 7.34 -0.07 -15.37
N PRO A 28 6.67 -0.11 -16.54
CA PRO A 28 6.94 0.80 -17.65
C PRO A 28 6.37 2.20 -17.40
N THR A 29 7.13 3.21 -17.83
CA THR A 29 6.67 4.61 -17.88
C THR A 29 6.30 5.01 -19.30
N ALA A 30 5.41 6.00 -19.40
CA ALA A 30 4.91 6.49 -20.70
C ALA A 30 6.01 7.11 -21.60
N ASP A 31 7.17 7.48 -21.03
CA ASP A 31 8.35 7.98 -21.75
C ASP A 31 9.35 6.88 -22.13
N GLY A 32 9.01 5.60 -21.94
CA GLY A 32 9.82 4.45 -22.35
C GLY A 32 10.85 3.97 -21.32
N ARG A 33 10.97 4.63 -20.17
CA ARG A 33 11.80 4.16 -19.04
C ARG A 33 11.06 3.10 -18.21
N ARG A 34 11.74 2.64 -17.15
CA ARG A 34 11.20 1.68 -16.19
C ARG A 34 11.54 2.09 -14.78
N VAL A 35 10.70 1.66 -13.83
CA VAL A 35 11.04 1.73 -12.41
C VAL A 35 12.27 0.86 -12.15
N ARG A 36 13.30 1.42 -11.53
CA ARG A 36 14.52 0.73 -11.18
C ARG A 36 14.25 -0.29 -10.06
N TYR A 37 14.72 -1.52 -10.24
CA TYR A 37 14.67 -2.54 -9.20
C TYR A 37 15.44 -2.15 -7.94
N GLY A 38 14.99 -2.65 -6.80
CA GLY A 38 15.63 -2.45 -5.51
C GLY A 38 15.51 -1.03 -4.96
N ARG A 39 14.54 -0.24 -5.44
CA ARG A 39 14.34 1.15 -4.99
C ARG A 39 13.08 1.37 -4.18
N LEU A 40 12.00 0.70 -4.53
CA LEU A 40 10.73 0.84 -3.87
C LEU A 40 10.10 -0.54 -3.70
N PHE A 41 9.80 -0.87 -2.45
CA PHE A 41 9.18 -2.11 -2.04
C PHE A 41 7.84 -1.81 -1.38
N ARG A 42 6.96 -2.81 -1.39
CA ARG A 42 5.71 -2.77 -0.63
C ARG A 42 5.48 -4.08 0.09
N SER A 43 4.82 -4.02 1.24
CA SER A 43 4.40 -5.19 2.00
C SER A 43 3.20 -4.90 2.89
N GLY A 44 2.65 -5.95 3.52
CA GLY A 44 1.91 -5.82 4.76
C GLY A 44 2.81 -5.44 5.94
N HIS A 45 2.23 -5.40 7.13
CA HIS A 45 2.96 -5.03 8.35
C HIS A 45 4.13 -5.99 8.64
N LEU A 46 5.12 -5.49 9.37
CA LEU A 46 6.33 -6.25 9.71
C LEU A 46 6.28 -6.81 11.14
N ALA A 47 5.20 -6.57 11.88
CA ALA A 47 5.06 -7.00 13.28
C ALA A 47 5.23 -8.50 13.51
N HIS A 48 4.89 -9.33 12.51
CA HIS A 48 5.01 -10.78 12.60
C HIS A 48 6.20 -11.35 11.83
N ALA A 49 7.10 -10.50 11.33
CA ALA A 49 8.30 -10.93 10.64
C ALA A 49 9.10 -11.91 11.51
N THR A 50 9.44 -13.06 10.96
CA THR A 50 10.34 -14.01 11.60
C THR A 50 11.77 -13.47 11.60
N ALA A 51 12.69 -14.13 12.33
CA ALA A 51 14.10 -13.77 12.28
C ALA A 51 14.69 -13.89 10.86
N GLU A 52 14.22 -14.85 10.07
CA GLU A 52 14.61 -15.04 8.67
C GLU A 52 14.07 -13.92 7.78
N ASP A 53 12.79 -13.52 7.97
CA ASP A 53 12.20 -12.40 7.25
C ASP A 53 12.93 -11.09 7.58
N ALA A 54 13.24 -10.85 8.86
CA ALA A 54 13.95 -9.65 9.30
C ALA A 54 15.38 -9.61 8.74
N ALA A 55 16.08 -10.75 8.71
CA ALA A 55 17.40 -10.86 8.08
C ALA A 55 17.34 -10.59 6.58
N PHE A 56 16.33 -11.13 5.89
CA PHE A 56 16.09 -10.86 4.48
C PHE A 56 15.82 -9.37 4.22
N LEU A 57 14.89 -8.76 4.96
CA LEU A 57 14.54 -7.34 4.84
C LEU A 57 15.75 -6.44 5.15
N GLY A 58 16.56 -6.79 6.16
CA GLY A 58 17.81 -6.10 6.47
C GLY A 58 18.86 -6.21 5.35
N GLY A 59 18.84 -7.32 4.59
CA GLY A 59 19.70 -7.54 3.43
C GLY A 59 19.34 -6.71 2.19
N LEU A 60 18.15 -6.09 2.14
CA LEU A 60 17.71 -5.25 1.02
C LEU A 60 18.41 -3.89 0.97
N GLY A 61 19.13 -3.50 2.03
CA GLY A 61 19.74 -2.17 2.13
C GLY A 61 18.72 -1.05 2.21
N LEU A 62 17.56 -1.29 2.85
CA LEU A 62 16.53 -0.28 3.05
C LEU A 62 17.10 0.93 3.79
N HIS A 63 16.85 2.11 3.25
CA HIS A 63 17.06 3.36 3.96
C HIS A 63 15.86 3.67 4.87
N THR A 64 14.64 3.55 4.34
CA THR A 64 13.41 3.97 5.03
C THR A 64 12.30 2.92 4.95
N VAL A 65 11.58 2.75 6.05
CA VAL A 65 10.26 2.09 6.11
C VAL A 65 9.21 3.17 6.40
N PHE A 66 8.20 3.27 5.54
CA PHE A 66 7.02 4.11 5.77
C PHE A 66 5.88 3.24 6.30
N ASP A 67 5.50 3.49 7.55
CA ASP A 67 4.38 2.79 8.22
C ASP A 67 3.12 3.64 8.16
N PHE A 68 2.14 3.23 7.36
CA PHE A 68 0.86 3.90 7.20
C PHE A 68 -0.24 3.42 8.16
N ARG A 69 0.11 2.53 9.10
CA ARG A 69 -0.79 2.07 10.15
C ARG A 69 -1.13 3.18 11.13
N ASN A 70 -2.33 3.11 11.67
CA ASN A 70 -2.76 3.95 12.77
C ASN A 70 -2.66 3.18 14.09
N ALA A 71 -2.96 3.85 15.20
CA ALA A 71 -2.87 3.26 16.53
C ALA A 71 -3.78 2.02 16.73
N ALA A 72 -4.88 1.89 15.98
CA ALA A 72 -5.75 0.70 16.06
C ALA A 72 -5.10 -0.51 15.41
N ASP A 73 -4.43 -0.34 14.26
CA ASP A 73 -3.67 -1.40 13.61
C ASP A 73 -2.50 -1.86 14.52
N HIS A 74 -1.77 -0.93 15.15
CA HIS A 74 -0.68 -1.27 16.07
C HIS A 74 -1.15 -2.02 17.32
N ARG A 75 -2.35 -1.72 17.84
CA ARG A 75 -2.93 -2.49 18.94
C ARG A 75 -3.31 -3.90 18.53
N LEU A 76 -3.73 -4.09 17.28
CA LEU A 76 -4.15 -5.38 16.76
C LEU A 76 -2.95 -6.28 16.41
N GLU A 77 -1.99 -5.76 15.64
CA GLU A 77 -0.88 -6.55 15.10
C GLU A 77 0.40 -6.44 15.92
N GLY A 78 0.52 -5.42 16.77
CA GLY A 78 1.76 -5.06 17.43
C GLY A 78 2.67 -4.13 16.61
N PRO A 79 3.78 -3.68 17.23
CA PRO A 79 4.79 -2.87 16.56
C PRO A 79 5.57 -3.73 15.55
N ASP A 80 6.13 -3.09 14.52
CA ASP A 80 7.05 -3.78 13.62
C ASP A 80 8.30 -4.28 14.34
N VAL A 81 8.87 -5.37 13.82
CA VAL A 81 10.23 -5.77 14.22
C VAL A 81 11.21 -4.66 13.88
N GLU A 82 12.22 -4.47 14.73
CA GLU A 82 13.27 -3.51 14.47
C GLU A 82 14.20 -4.01 13.36
N LEU A 83 14.46 -3.16 12.37
CA LEU A 83 15.45 -3.40 11.31
C LEU A 83 16.64 -2.46 11.54
N PRO A 84 17.79 -2.95 12.05
CA PRO A 84 18.93 -2.11 12.40
C PRO A 84 19.42 -1.27 11.22
N GLY A 85 19.63 0.03 11.46
CA GLY A 85 20.09 0.98 10.44
C GLY A 85 19.02 1.47 9.47
N VAL A 86 17.77 0.99 9.59
CA VAL A 86 16.64 1.42 8.75
C VAL A 86 15.81 2.46 9.49
N ARG A 87 15.51 3.58 8.83
CA ARG A 87 14.67 4.64 9.40
C ARG A 87 13.19 4.25 9.31
N ASN A 88 12.51 4.06 10.44
CA ASN A 88 11.05 3.91 10.45
C ASN A 88 10.36 5.28 10.54
N VAL A 89 9.46 5.58 9.60
CA VAL A 89 8.70 6.83 9.54
C VAL A 89 7.20 6.51 9.59
N SER A 90 6.58 6.76 10.74
CA SER A 90 5.12 6.65 10.89
C SER A 90 4.40 7.81 10.21
N ILE A 91 3.47 7.47 9.30
CA ILE A 91 2.61 8.41 8.55
C ILE A 91 1.19 7.80 8.44
N PRO A 92 0.39 7.80 9.53
CA PRO A 92 -0.95 7.20 9.48
C PRO A 92 -1.82 7.85 8.40
N LEU A 93 -2.43 7.04 7.52
CA LEU A 93 -3.30 7.51 6.43
C LEU A 93 -4.80 7.46 6.77
N SER A 94 -5.14 7.04 7.98
CA SER A 94 -6.51 7.00 8.49
C SER A 94 -6.54 7.33 9.98
N ASP A 95 -7.60 7.98 10.45
CA ASP A 95 -7.80 8.19 11.88
C ASP A 95 -8.23 6.87 12.53
N PRO A 96 -7.69 6.47 13.70
CA PRO A 96 -8.16 5.29 14.41
C PRO A 96 -9.63 5.35 14.85
N ALA A 97 -10.23 6.54 15.01
CA ALA A 97 -11.66 6.68 15.29
C ALA A 97 -12.52 6.40 14.04
N ASP A 98 -12.00 6.67 12.84
CA ASP A 98 -12.72 6.48 11.59
C ASP A 98 -13.00 5.00 11.34
N GLY A 99 -14.26 4.60 11.58
CA GLY A 99 -14.71 3.24 11.33
C GLY A 99 -14.28 2.21 12.38
N ALA A 100 -13.92 2.62 13.60
CA ALA A 100 -13.62 1.69 14.69
C ALA A 100 -14.78 0.72 14.96
N GLU A 101 -16.00 1.23 15.10
CA GLU A 101 -17.22 0.43 15.28
C GLU A 101 -17.48 -0.48 14.07
N PHE A 102 -17.22 0.01 12.86
CA PHE A 102 -17.34 -0.77 11.65
C PHE A 102 -16.38 -1.97 11.65
N TRP A 103 -15.11 -1.76 11.99
CA TRP A 103 -14.12 -2.84 12.04
C TRP A 103 -14.35 -3.80 13.20
N GLN A 104 -14.93 -3.33 14.30
CA GLN A 104 -15.43 -4.22 15.36
C GLN A 104 -16.57 -5.10 14.83
N MET A 105 -17.55 -4.51 14.13
CA MET A 105 -18.63 -5.27 13.51
C MET A 105 -18.13 -6.30 12.48
N VAL A 106 -17.13 -5.94 11.68
CA VAL A 106 -16.49 -6.87 10.72
C VAL A 106 -15.85 -8.08 11.42
N ARG A 107 -15.22 -7.88 12.59
CA ARG A 107 -14.58 -8.96 13.35
C ARG A 107 -15.58 -9.81 14.13
N ASP A 108 -16.54 -9.17 14.78
CA ASP A 108 -17.35 -9.77 15.84
C ASP A 108 -18.81 -10.01 15.44
N GLY A 109 -19.29 -9.38 14.37
CA GLY A 109 -20.72 -9.38 14.03
C GLY A 109 -21.23 -10.68 13.42
N ASP A 110 -22.46 -11.08 13.71
CA ASP A 110 -23.06 -12.25 13.06
C ASP A 110 -23.39 -12.01 11.57
N LEU A 111 -23.89 -13.03 10.89
CA LEU A 111 -24.23 -12.94 9.46
C LEU A 111 -25.25 -11.83 9.15
N ASP A 112 -26.28 -11.65 9.98
CA ASP A 112 -27.32 -10.65 9.72
C ASP A 112 -26.80 -9.23 9.94
N GLN A 113 -25.95 -9.05 10.96
CA GLN A 113 -25.23 -7.81 11.16
C GLN A 113 -24.31 -7.50 9.98
N LEU A 114 -23.52 -8.47 9.50
CA LEU A 114 -22.65 -8.29 8.34
C LEU A 114 -23.45 -7.96 7.07
N ARG A 115 -24.57 -8.64 6.81
CA ARG A 115 -25.48 -8.30 5.71
C ARG A 115 -25.94 -6.85 5.80
N SER A 116 -26.35 -6.40 6.98
CA SER A 116 -26.87 -5.05 7.18
C SER A 116 -25.89 -3.95 6.75
N ILE A 117 -24.58 -4.17 6.97
CA ILE A 117 -23.53 -3.18 6.70
C ILE A 117 -22.74 -3.42 5.40
N LEU A 118 -22.71 -4.63 4.85
CA LEU A 118 -21.85 -4.99 3.70
C LEU A 118 -22.60 -5.40 2.44
N ALA A 119 -23.82 -5.93 2.55
CA ALA A 119 -24.60 -6.40 1.40
C ALA A 119 -25.01 -5.26 0.46
N ASP A 120 -25.58 -5.61 -0.70
CA ASP A 120 -26.10 -4.67 -1.70
C ASP A 120 -25.07 -3.62 -2.15
N GLY A 121 -23.80 -4.02 -2.23
CA GLY A 121 -22.69 -3.16 -2.63
C GLY A 121 -22.20 -2.17 -1.57
N LYS A 122 -22.73 -2.18 -0.34
CA LYS A 122 -22.31 -1.28 0.74
C LYS A 122 -20.83 -1.44 1.08
N GLY A 123 -20.32 -2.67 1.13
CA GLY A 123 -18.89 -2.94 1.36
C GLY A 123 -18.00 -2.30 0.29
N THR A 124 -18.33 -2.52 -0.98
CA THR A 124 -17.62 -1.92 -2.14
C THR A 124 -17.67 -0.40 -2.11
N ASN A 125 -18.86 0.19 -1.91
CA ASN A 125 -19.05 1.64 -1.88
C ASN A 125 -18.26 2.29 -0.75
N ARG A 126 -18.17 1.62 0.41
CA ARG A 126 -17.33 2.08 1.53
C ARG A 126 -15.85 2.12 1.15
N MET A 127 -15.35 1.07 0.49
CA MET A 127 -13.95 1.04 0.05
C MET A 127 -13.66 2.11 -1.00
N ILE A 128 -14.56 2.28 -1.98
CA ILE A 128 -14.49 3.37 -2.95
C ILE A 128 -14.40 4.72 -2.23
N ALA A 129 -15.31 5.01 -1.29
CA ALA A 129 -15.31 6.26 -0.53
C ALA A 129 -13.99 6.47 0.22
N SER A 130 -13.43 5.41 0.82
CA SER A 130 -12.13 5.49 1.50
C SER A 130 -10.98 5.86 0.55
N TYR A 131 -10.95 5.31 -0.67
CA TYR A 131 -9.91 5.65 -1.65
C TYR A 131 -10.02 7.09 -2.13
N ARG A 132 -11.26 7.56 -2.35
CA ARG A 132 -11.52 8.96 -2.72
C ARG A 132 -11.07 9.92 -1.60
N ALA A 133 -11.45 9.63 -0.36
CA ALA A 133 -11.08 10.44 0.80
C ALA A 133 -9.56 10.53 1.00
N ILE A 134 -8.81 9.45 0.83
CA ILE A 134 -7.34 9.51 0.96
C ILE A 134 -6.72 10.45 -0.09
N ILE A 135 -7.21 10.45 -1.33
CA ILE A 135 -6.73 11.37 -2.38
C ILE A 135 -7.06 12.83 -2.07
N GLN A 136 -8.21 13.09 -1.45
CA GLN A 136 -8.65 14.45 -1.12
C GLN A 136 -7.97 14.99 0.14
N ASP A 137 -7.92 14.17 1.19
CA ASP A 137 -7.69 14.63 2.56
C ASP A 137 -6.28 14.31 3.08
N ARG A 138 -5.55 13.38 2.45
CA ARG A 138 -4.20 12.94 2.89
C ARG A 138 -3.08 13.45 1.99
N THR A 139 -3.29 14.63 1.40
CA THR A 139 -2.32 15.25 0.50
C THR A 139 -1.01 15.63 1.19
N ALA A 140 -1.05 16.04 2.46
CA ALA A 140 0.15 16.37 3.24
C ALA A 140 1.01 15.12 3.52
N GLU A 141 0.38 14.00 3.86
CA GLU A 141 1.04 12.72 4.12
C GLU A 141 1.69 12.17 2.84
N HIS A 142 0.94 12.14 1.73
CA HIS A 142 1.50 11.75 0.44
C HIS A 142 2.61 12.71 -0.03
N SER A 143 2.46 14.02 0.18
CA SER A 143 3.50 15.01 -0.10
C SER A 143 4.79 14.68 0.65
N ARG A 144 4.70 14.40 1.96
CA ARG A 144 5.85 14.05 2.80
C ARG A 144 6.57 12.80 2.30
N VAL A 145 5.82 11.78 1.87
CA VAL A 145 6.41 10.56 1.29
C VAL A 145 7.18 10.88 0.00
N LEU A 146 6.55 11.59 -0.96
CA LEU A 146 7.21 11.87 -2.24
C LEU A 146 8.45 12.75 -2.10
N HIS A 147 8.43 13.73 -1.20
CA HIS A 147 9.61 14.56 -0.92
C HIS A 147 10.74 13.73 -0.30
N ALA A 148 10.43 12.88 0.69
CA ALA A 148 11.42 12.01 1.31
C ALA A 148 12.07 11.05 0.30
N LEU A 149 11.27 10.47 -0.61
CA LEU A 149 11.78 9.61 -1.70
C LEU A 149 12.67 10.38 -2.68
N ALA A 150 12.32 11.63 -3.01
CA ALA A 150 13.10 12.48 -3.91
C ALA A 150 14.47 12.87 -3.33
N GLU A 151 14.57 12.96 -1.99
CA GLU A 151 15.79 13.25 -1.27
C GLU A 151 16.71 12.02 -1.19
N ASP A 152 16.68 11.27 -0.09
CA ASP A 152 17.60 10.16 0.19
C ASP A 152 16.92 8.92 0.78
N SER A 153 15.57 8.89 0.84
CA SER A 153 14.86 7.77 1.49
C SER A 153 14.78 6.46 0.71
N VAL A 154 15.47 6.34 -0.44
CA VAL A 154 15.51 5.11 -1.24
C VAL A 154 16.80 4.32 -0.98
N PRO A 155 16.77 2.97 -0.87
CA PRO A 155 15.61 2.09 -1.05
C PRO A 155 14.56 2.21 0.07
N ALA A 156 13.28 2.25 -0.31
CA ALA A 156 12.16 2.42 0.62
C ALA A 156 11.24 1.21 0.63
N LEU A 157 10.68 0.87 1.78
CA LEU A 157 9.55 -0.04 1.91
C LEU A 157 8.32 0.71 2.42
N MET A 158 7.19 0.57 1.74
CA MET A 158 5.91 1.12 2.17
C MET A 158 4.96 0.03 2.63
N HIS A 159 4.37 0.17 3.81
CA HIS A 159 3.39 -0.79 4.29
C HIS A 159 2.24 -0.16 5.06
N CYS A 160 1.21 -0.97 5.26
CA CYS A 160 0.13 -0.72 6.20
C CYS A 160 -0.17 -2.06 6.91
N ALA A 161 -1.42 -2.36 7.28
CA ALA A 161 -1.78 -3.70 7.76
C ALA A 161 -1.62 -4.75 6.65
N ALA A 162 -2.47 -4.72 5.63
CA ALA A 162 -2.45 -5.69 4.52
C ALA A 162 -1.43 -5.38 3.41
N GLY A 163 -0.87 -4.18 3.40
CA GLY A 163 -0.05 -3.72 2.28
C GLY A 163 -0.82 -3.46 0.99
N LYS A 164 -2.16 -3.38 1.07
CA LYS A 164 -3.09 -3.38 -0.06
C LYS A 164 -3.69 -1.99 -0.30
N ASP A 165 -4.45 -1.45 0.64
CA ASP A 165 -5.18 -0.18 0.43
C ASP A 165 -4.28 1.04 0.61
N ARG A 166 -3.98 1.41 1.86
CA ARG A 166 -3.14 2.58 2.20
C ARG A 166 -1.78 2.52 1.51
N ALA A 167 -1.05 1.41 1.67
CA ALA A 167 0.23 1.23 1.01
C ALA A 167 0.11 1.15 -0.53
N GLY A 168 -0.89 0.42 -1.05
CA GLY A 168 -1.05 0.33 -2.50
C GLY A 168 -1.43 1.65 -3.16
N LEU A 169 -2.22 2.47 -2.49
CA LEU A 169 -2.58 3.80 -2.96
C LEU A 169 -1.38 4.75 -2.91
N SER A 170 -0.56 4.73 -1.86
CA SER A 170 0.68 5.51 -1.81
C SER A 170 1.72 5.07 -2.84
N ILE A 171 1.82 3.76 -3.11
CA ILE A 171 2.61 3.22 -4.22
C ILE A 171 2.05 3.74 -5.55
N ALA A 172 0.74 3.65 -5.78
CA ALA A 172 0.11 4.13 -7.00
C ALA A 172 0.36 5.64 -7.23
N VAL A 173 0.24 6.47 -6.19
CA VAL A 173 0.56 7.91 -6.25
C VAL A 173 2.04 8.14 -6.59
N SER A 174 2.95 7.37 -5.99
CA SER A 174 4.40 7.48 -6.26
C SER A 174 4.74 7.09 -7.70
N LEU A 175 4.17 5.99 -8.20
CA LEU A 175 4.35 5.50 -9.56
C LEU A 175 3.75 6.49 -10.58
N LEU A 176 2.58 7.05 -10.31
CA LEU A 176 1.96 8.07 -11.14
C LEU A 176 2.80 9.36 -11.19
N ALA A 177 3.42 9.76 -10.07
CA ALA A 177 4.29 10.93 -10.01
C ALA A 177 5.52 10.78 -10.91
N VAL A 178 6.06 9.57 -11.04
CA VAL A 178 7.17 9.27 -11.96
C VAL A 178 6.71 8.80 -13.34
N GLY A 179 5.41 8.87 -13.64
CA GLY A 179 4.88 8.67 -15.00
C GLY A 179 4.75 7.21 -15.44
N VAL A 180 4.62 6.28 -14.48
CA VAL A 180 4.26 4.88 -14.78
C VAL A 180 2.87 4.82 -15.39
N GLU A 181 2.69 3.94 -16.36
CA GLU A 181 1.40 3.72 -17.03
C GLU A 181 0.32 3.27 -16.04
N ARG A 182 -0.90 3.83 -16.15
CA ARG A 182 -2.00 3.53 -15.21
C ARG A 182 -2.33 2.03 -15.18
N ASP A 183 -2.33 1.37 -16.34
CA ASP A 183 -2.59 -0.07 -16.46
C ASP A 183 -1.53 -0.91 -15.75
N ALA A 184 -0.26 -0.48 -15.79
CA ALA A 184 0.83 -1.13 -15.07
C ALA A 184 0.71 -0.93 -13.54
N ILE A 185 0.27 0.25 -13.10
CA ILE A 185 0.00 0.53 -11.68
C ILE A 185 -1.14 -0.36 -11.17
N GLU A 186 -2.23 -0.47 -11.94
CA GLU A 186 -3.36 -1.33 -11.60
C GLU A 186 -2.95 -2.80 -11.54
N ALA A 187 -2.19 -3.27 -12.54
CA ALA A 187 -1.69 -4.63 -12.57
C ALA A 187 -0.85 -4.98 -11.34
N ASP A 188 0.09 -4.10 -10.90
CA ASP A 188 0.83 -4.31 -9.66
C ASP A 188 -0.08 -4.35 -8.43
N TYR A 189 -1.04 -3.42 -8.36
CA TYR A 189 -1.96 -3.34 -7.24
C TYR A 189 -2.81 -4.62 -7.09
N LEU A 190 -3.33 -5.13 -8.21
CA LEU A 190 -4.17 -6.33 -8.24
C LEU A 190 -3.42 -7.61 -7.86
N LYS A 191 -2.08 -7.65 -7.99
CA LYS A 191 -1.29 -8.77 -7.45
C LYS A 191 -1.56 -9.03 -5.97
N SER A 192 -2.00 -8.02 -5.21
CA SER A 192 -2.35 -8.17 -3.78
C SER A 192 -3.47 -9.20 -3.53
N ASN A 193 -4.19 -9.63 -4.56
CA ASN A 193 -5.18 -10.70 -4.50
C ASN A 193 -4.60 -12.11 -4.50
N ASP A 194 -3.33 -12.29 -4.86
CA ASP A 194 -2.68 -13.60 -4.86
C ASP A 194 -2.79 -14.23 -3.47
N ALA A 195 -3.08 -15.54 -3.41
CA ALA A 195 -3.41 -16.22 -2.16
C ALA A 195 -2.34 -16.08 -1.06
N HIS A 196 -1.05 -16.08 -1.45
CA HIS A 196 0.08 -15.88 -0.54
C HIS A 196 0.21 -14.43 -0.04
N ARG A 197 -0.38 -13.46 -0.76
CA ARG A 197 -0.30 -12.02 -0.44
C ARG A 197 -1.49 -11.50 0.35
N ARG A 198 -2.66 -12.11 0.20
CA ARG A 198 -3.88 -11.65 0.88
C ARG A 198 -3.68 -11.60 2.38
N TYR A 199 -4.20 -10.54 3.00
CA TYR A 199 -4.27 -10.46 4.45
C TYR A 199 -5.17 -11.58 5.00
N LYS A 200 -4.77 -12.16 6.14
CA LYS A 200 -5.56 -13.22 6.78
C LYS A 200 -6.74 -12.59 7.48
N VAL A 201 -7.96 -12.93 7.05
CA VAL A 201 -9.18 -12.48 7.74
C VAL A 201 -9.16 -13.03 9.16
N GLN A 202 -9.21 -12.14 10.14
CA GLN A 202 -9.30 -12.47 11.55
C GLN A 202 -10.71 -12.14 12.03
N ARG A 203 -11.46 -13.17 12.41
CA ARG A 203 -12.78 -13.06 13.04
C ARG A 203 -12.74 -13.67 14.42
N SER A 204 -13.59 -13.16 15.31
CA SER A 204 -13.74 -13.73 16.67
C SER A 204 -14.44 -15.09 16.64
N ASP A 205 -15.39 -15.26 15.73
CA ASP A 205 -16.02 -16.55 15.43
C ASP A 205 -15.33 -17.23 14.23
N THR A 206 -14.55 -18.28 14.51
CA THR A 206 -13.84 -19.08 13.50
C THR A 206 -14.55 -20.40 13.17
N SER A 207 -15.80 -20.56 13.61
CA SER A 207 -16.64 -21.71 13.27
C SER A 207 -16.98 -21.76 11.78
N ALA A 208 -17.54 -22.88 11.33
CA ALA A 208 -18.01 -23.02 9.95
C ALA A 208 -19.08 -21.98 9.58
N ASP A 209 -19.89 -21.55 10.54
CA ASP A 209 -20.93 -20.54 10.34
C ASP A 209 -20.31 -19.12 10.31
N GLY A 210 -19.42 -18.83 11.26
CA GLY A 210 -18.65 -17.59 11.34
C GLY A 210 -17.70 -17.39 10.15
N MET A 211 -17.34 -18.45 9.43
CA MET A 211 -16.49 -18.40 8.23
C MET A 211 -17.21 -18.97 7.00
N SER A 212 -18.54 -18.93 6.99
CA SER A 212 -19.36 -19.46 5.89
C SER A 212 -19.04 -18.76 4.56
N PRO A 213 -19.33 -19.41 3.41
CA PRO A 213 -19.08 -18.81 2.09
C PRO A 213 -19.73 -17.43 1.92
N GLU A 214 -20.91 -17.22 2.47
CA GLU A 214 -21.62 -15.94 2.41
C GLU A 214 -20.94 -14.85 3.25
N VAL A 215 -20.45 -15.18 4.46
CA VAL A 215 -19.63 -14.25 5.23
C VAL A 215 -18.40 -13.84 4.43
N MET A 216 -17.70 -14.81 3.85
CA MET A 216 -16.49 -14.54 3.07
C MET A 216 -16.77 -13.69 1.83
N GLU A 217 -17.94 -13.87 1.19
CA GLU A 217 -18.40 -13.03 0.09
C GLU A 217 -18.66 -11.59 0.55
N LEU A 218 -19.38 -11.40 1.66
CA LEU A 218 -19.66 -10.07 2.25
C LEU A 218 -18.37 -9.34 2.65
N LEU A 219 -17.37 -10.07 3.15
CA LEU A 219 -16.08 -9.51 3.56
C LEU A 219 -15.15 -9.24 2.37
N ASN A 220 -15.34 -9.90 1.23
CA ASN A 220 -14.40 -9.84 0.10
C ASN A 220 -14.08 -8.41 -0.36
N PRO A 221 -15.02 -7.44 -0.48
CA PRO A 221 -14.69 -6.06 -0.81
C PRO A 221 -13.64 -5.43 0.12
N LEU A 222 -13.63 -5.79 1.40
CA LEU A 222 -12.71 -5.22 2.39
C LEU A 222 -11.32 -5.83 2.29
N PHE A 223 -11.23 -7.13 1.99
CA PHE A 223 -9.97 -7.88 2.02
C PHE A 223 -9.37 -8.15 0.63
N GLY A 224 -10.12 -7.90 -0.44
CA GLY A 224 -9.67 -7.98 -1.83
C GLY A 224 -9.21 -6.64 -2.41
N ALA A 225 -8.32 -6.68 -3.39
CA ALA A 225 -7.95 -5.54 -4.21
C ALA A 225 -8.89 -5.50 -5.43
N HIS A 226 -9.60 -4.39 -5.62
CA HIS A 226 -10.51 -4.23 -6.76
C HIS A 226 -10.10 -3.03 -7.60
N ALA A 227 -10.08 -3.18 -8.93
CA ALA A 227 -9.71 -2.14 -9.88
C ALA A 227 -10.54 -0.86 -9.68
N ASP A 228 -11.84 -1.02 -9.40
CA ASP A 228 -12.76 0.09 -9.13
C ASP A 228 -12.29 1.03 -8.00
N TYR A 229 -11.50 0.53 -7.05
CA TYR A 229 -10.97 1.36 -5.95
C TYR A 229 -9.89 2.31 -6.46
N LEU A 230 -8.95 1.81 -7.28
CA LEU A 230 -7.95 2.66 -7.93
C LEU A 230 -8.59 3.57 -8.98
N ALA A 231 -9.57 3.07 -9.74
CA ALA A 231 -10.30 3.87 -10.70
C ALA A 231 -10.99 5.05 -10.01
N ALA A 232 -11.61 4.83 -8.83
CA ALA A 232 -12.20 5.89 -8.03
C ALA A 232 -11.16 6.90 -7.51
N ALA A 233 -9.97 6.43 -7.11
CA ALA A 233 -8.87 7.33 -6.72
C ALA A 233 -8.42 8.20 -7.90
N PHE A 234 -8.21 7.62 -9.09
CA PHE A 234 -7.84 8.38 -10.29
C PHE A 234 -8.95 9.35 -10.73
N ALA A 235 -10.22 8.92 -10.70
CA ALA A 235 -11.34 9.81 -10.98
C ALA A 235 -11.37 10.99 -10.02
N THR A 236 -11.08 10.77 -8.74
CA THR A 236 -11.01 11.85 -7.73
C THR A 236 -9.91 12.86 -8.01
N ILE A 237 -8.77 12.41 -8.55
CA ILE A 237 -7.69 13.30 -9.02
C ILE A 237 -8.22 14.23 -10.12
N GLU A 238 -8.92 13.69 -11.12
CA GLU A 238 -9.50 14.47 -12.22
C GLU A 238 -10.60 15.42 -11.71
N GLU A 239 -11.55 14.92 -10.92
CA GLU A 239 -12.72 15.66 -10.45
C GLU A 239 -12.37 16.79 -9.46
N THR A 240 -11.40 16.55 -8.56
CA THR A 240 -11.06 17.50 -7.48
C THR A 240 -9.98 18.47 -7.91
N TRP A 241 -8.97 18.00 -8.64
CA TRP A 241 -7.78 18.79 -8.97
C TRP A 241 -7.75 19.24 -10.43
N GLY A 242 -8.60 18.68 -11.30
CA GLY A 242 -8.57 18.95 -12.74
C GLY A 242 -7.41 18.26 -13.45
N GLY A 243 -6.87 17.18 -12.86
CA GLY A 243 -5.82 16.36 -13.44
C GLY A 243 -4.60 16.15 -12.55
N THR A 244 -3.74 15.22 -12.98
CA THR A 244 -2.57 14.77 -12.23
C THR A 244 -1.56 15.89 -11.96
N ASP A 245 -1.31 16.77 -12.93
CA ASP A 245 -0.33 17.84 -12.77
C ASP A 245 -0.74 18.85 -11.69
N ARG A 246 -2.03 19.20 -11.60
CA ARG A 246 -2.56 20.04 -10.52
C ARG A 246 -2.60 19.30 -9.19
N TYR A 247 -2.95 18.02 -9.19
CA TYR A 247 -2.86 17.22 -7.96
C TYR A 247 -1.44 17.18 -7.39
N PHE A 248 -0.42 17.00 -8.24
CA PHE A 248 0.97 17.01 -7.78
C PHE A 248 1.43 18.39 -7.34
N SER A 249 1.20 19.43 -8.15
CA SER A 249 1.71 20.78 -7.86
C SER A 249 0.94 21.49 -6.74
N GLU A 250 -0.39 21.41 -6.73
CA GLU A 250 -1.24 22.11 -5.77
C GLU A 250 -1.61 21.25 -4.57
N GLY A 251 -1.96 19.98 -4.79
CA GLY A 251 -2.32 19.06 -3.70
C GLY A 251 -1.10 18.58 -2.94
N LEU A 252 -0.17 17.92 -3.63
CA LEU A 252 1.02 17.33 -3.01
C LEU A 252 2.20 18.29 -2.89
N LYS A 253 2.05 19.55 -3.33
CA LYS A 253 3.13 20.58 -3.31
C LYS A 253 4.44 20.11 -3.96
N LEU A 254 4.34 19.21 -4.94
CA LEU A 254 5.48 18.61 -5.63
C LEU A 254 5.92 19.54 -6.76
N ALA A 255 6.95 20.34 -6.50
CA ALA A 255 7.54 21.21 -7.52
C ALA A 255 8.16 20.39 -8.67
N PRO A 256 8.25 20.94 -9.90
CA PRO A 256 8.83 20.23 -11.04
C PRO A 256 10.22 19.64 -10.76
N LYS A 257 11.09 20.42 -10.09
CA LYS A 257 12.43 19.97 -9.69
C LYS A 257 12.39 18.76 -8.75
N THR A 258 11.49 18.75 -7.77
CA THR A 258 11.34 17.62 -6.84
C THR A 258 10.80 16.38 -7.56
N ARG A 259 9.89 16.57 -8.52
CA ARG A 259 9.38 15.48 -9.37
C ARG A 259 10.48 14.90 -10.27
N GLU A 260 11.37 15.73 -10.81
CA GLU A 260 12.56 15.26 -11.54
C GLU A 260 13.52 14.47 -10.65
N GLN A 261 13.83 14.97 -9.45
CA GLN A 261 14.63 14.25 -8.48
C GLN A 261 14.01 12.88 -8.13
N LEU A 262 12.69 12.83 -7.92
CA LEU A 262 11.99 11.57 -7.70
C LEU A 262 12.14 10.59 -8.88
N ARG A 263 12.08 11.09 -10.12
CA ARG A 263 12.32 10.28 -11.34
C ARG A 263 13.75 9.76 -11.37
N ASP A 264 14.75 10.57 -11.04
CA ASP A 264 16.16 10.15 -11.01
C ASP A 264 16.43 9.08 -9.93
N ARG A 265 15.68 9.13 -8.82
CA ARG A 265 15.79 8.15 -7.73
C ARG A 265 15.11 6.81 -8.06
N LEU A 266 13.98 6.85 -8.76
CA LEU A 266 13.12 5.68 -8.95
C LEU A 266 13.18 5.07 -10.35
N LEU A 267 13.67 5.76 -11.36
CA LEU A 267 13.70 5.25 -12.73
C LEU A 267 15.11 4.87 -13.18
N ASP A 268 15.18 4.00 -14.18
CA ASP A 268 16.42 3.73 -14.89
C ASP A 268 16.88 4.96 -15.69
N GLU A 269 18.17 4.98 -16.03
CA GLU A 269 18.73 6.00 -16.92
C GLU A 269 18.07 5.89 -18.31
N ALA A 270 17.82 7.03 -18.94
CA ALA A 270 17.20 7.11 -20.27
C ALA A 270 18.14 6.64 -21.38
#